data_AF-A0A963SA01-F1
#
_entry.id   AF-A0A963SA01-F1
#
_cell.length_a   1.000
_cell.length_b   1.000
_cell.length_c   1.000
_cell.angle_alpha   90.00
_cell.angle_beta   90.00
_cell.angle_gamma   90.00
#
_symmetry.space_group_name_H-M   'P 1'
#
loop_
_entity.id
_entity.type
_entity.pdbx_description
1 polymer ?
#
loop_
_entity_poly.entity_id
_entity_poly.type
_entity_poly.pdbx_seq_one_letter_code
_entity_poly.pdbx_strand_id
1 'polypeptide(L)'
;MPSLPLPALHASHGGCWLRDGTGATRGVGKGEAIMAAADTPLLILNAPLIATRLGYPDLSGLDLLELFAFIHPARFMVPTPKGLAHALGLAEPESDDAVPELLQAAAGALLETCGSPDWPEREGAWSALQSLTRMRWPWAAQLAGCIAQPLRSERWLFSRLPEWQESPERPQPAQLLLDEGDVLARLDELTGEDAEPRPGQRGYATEAAQAFAPRRRERLPHLLLAQAGTGIGKTFGYLAPASLWASASGGTIWVSTFTKALQRQLRRESRRAWPEARSDGSQPVVVRKGRENYLCLLNLEDALQGGFGGRAAILAQLVARWAAYTQDGDMIGGDLP
;
A
#
# COMPACT_ATOMS: atom_id res chain seq x y z
N MET A 1 -13.21 -22.11 -11.33
CA MET A 1 -13.05 -20.73 -11.79
C MET A 1 -12.79 -20.78 -13.28
N PRO A 2 -13.43 -19.93 -14.10
CA PRO A 2 -13.15 -19.92 -15.54
C PRO A 2 -11.72 -19.42 -15.76
N SER A 3 -10.83 -20.26 -16.27
CA SER A 3 -9.51 -19.83 -16.72
C SER A 3 -9.64 -19.07 -18.05
N LEU A 4 -8.76 -18.09 -18.29
CA LEU A 4 -8.70 -17.43 -19.59
C LEU A 4 -7.86 -18.28 -20.55
N PRO A 5 -8.42 -18.86 -21.63
CA PRO A 5 -7.73 -19.84 -22.48
C PRO A 5 -6.81 -19.15 -23.51
N LEU A 6 -5.99 -18.21 -23.03
CA LEU A 6 -4.94 -17.58 -23.82
C LEU A 6 -3.59 -18.26 -23.56
N PRO A 7 -2.67 -18.27 -24.53
CA PRO A 7 -1.32 -18.74 -24.30
C PRO A 7 -0.69 -18.03 -23.10
N ALA A 8 0.08 -18.75 -22.29
CA ALA A 8 0.75 -18.22 -21.11
C ALA A 8 2.22 -18.64 -21.07
N LEU A 9 3.12 -17.67 -20.85
CA LEU A 9 4.56 -17.90 -20.82
C LEU A 9 5.14 -17.55 -19.45
N HIS A 10 5.93 -18.48 -18.92
CA HIS A 10 6.79 -18.25 -17.79
C HIS A 10 8.26 -18.45 -18.19
N ALA A 11 9.13 -17.53 -17.77
CA ALA A 11 10.57 -17.64 -17.97
C ALA A 11 11.28 -17.37 -16.64
N SER A 12 12.11 -18.31 -16.21
CA SER A 12 12.89 -18.24 -14.97
C SER A 12 14.37 -18.52 -15.26
N HIS A 13 15.18 -18.70 -14.22
CA HIS A 13 16.55 -19.22 -14.39
C HIS A 13 16.55 -20.72 -14.75
N GLY A 14 15.50 -21.46 -14.39
CA GLY A 14 15.38 -22.90 -14.59
C GLY A 14 14.91 -23.30 -15.99
N GLY A 15 14.31 -22.37 -16.75
CA GLY A 15 13.79 -22.68 -18.08
C GLY A 15 12.75 -21.69 -18.57
N CYS A 16 12.08 -22.06 -19.67
CA CYS A 16 10.91 -21.38 -20.19
C CYS A 16 9.79 -22.41 -20.35
N TRP A 17 8.57 -22.06 -19.96
CA TRP A 17 7.40 -22.92 -20.04
C TRP A 17 6.27 -22.17 -20.72
N LEU A 18 5.72 -22.78 -21.75
CA LEU A 18 4.61 -22.25 -22.53
C LEU A 18 3.43 -23.18 -22.33
N ARG A 19 2.28 -22.59 -22.00
CA ARG A 19 0.99 -23.27 -22.00
C ARG A 19 0.12 -22.68 -23.09
N ASP A 20 -0.48 -23.53 -23.90
CA ASP A 20 -1.41 -23.11 -24.93
C ASP A 20 -2.82 -22.88 -24.38
N GLY A 21 -3.75 -22.42 -25.22
CA GLY A 21 -5.16 -22.27 -24.85
C GLY A 21 -5.89 -23.61 -24.63
N THR A 22 -5.30 -24.75 -25.03
CA THR A 22 -5.91 -26.07 -24.85
C THR A 22 -5.58 -26.70 -23.50
N GLY A 23 -4.59 -26.15 -22.79
CA GLY A 23 -4.27 -26.48 -21.40
C GLY A 23 -3.08 -27.42 -21.23
N ALA A 24 -2.22 -27.56 -22.24
CA ALA A 24 -0.97 -28.32 -22.11
C ALA A 24 0.20 -27.38 -21.84
N THR A 25 0.89 -27.57 -20.70
CA THR A 25 2.16 -26.86 -20.43
C THR A 25 3.34 -27.70 -20.91
N ARG A 26 4.30 -27.06 -21.59
CA ARG A 26 5.53 -27.71 -22.05
C ARG A 26 6.74 -26.80 -21.84
N GLY A 27 7.88 -27.41 -21.55
CA GLY A 27 9.17 -26.72 -21.58
C GLY A 27 9.53 -26.32 -23.01
N VAL A 28 10.00 -25.10 -23.20
CA VAL A 28 10.36 -24.54 -24.52
C VAL A 28 11.76 -23.95 -24.50
N GLY A 29 12.42 -23.97 -25.65
CA GLY A 29 13.68 -23.25 -25.83
C GLY A 29 13.46 -21.74 -25.86
N LYS A 30 14.50 -20.95 -25.57
CA LYS A 30 14.42 -19.48 -25.60
C LYS A 30 13.93 -18.92 -26.94
N GLY A 31 14.39 -19.47 -28.07
CA GLY A 31 13.96 -19.03 -29.40
C GLY A 31 12.46 -19.22 -29.62
N GLU A 32 11.91 -20.34 -29.17
CA GLU A 32 10.48 -20.62 -29.23
C GLU A 32 9.68 -19.72 -28.29
N ALA A 33 10.18 -19.48 -27.07
CA ALA A 33 9.57 -18.52 -26.14
C ALA A 33 9.50 -17.10 -26.72
N ILE A 34 10.55 -16.66 -27.43
CA ILE A 34 10.56 -15.37 -28.14
C ILE A 34 9.54 -15.34 -29.28
N MET A 35 9.42 -16.42 -30.04
CA MET A 35 8.40 -16.52 -31.10
C MET A 35 6.98 -16.47 -30.52
N ALA A 36 6.72 -17.16 -29.42
CA ALA A 36 5.44 -17.09 -28.71
C ALA A 36 5.16 -15.70 -28.15
N ALA A 37 6.19 -15.01 -27.64
CA ALA A 37 6.11 -13.63 -27.19
C ALA A 37 5.78 -12.61 -28.30
N ALA A 38 6.17 -12.89 -29.53
CA ALA A 38 5.82 -12.07 -30.69
C ALA A 38 4.38 -12.32 -31.17
N ASP A 39 3.82 -13.49 -30.87
CA ASP A 39 2.46 -13.90 -31.26
C ASP A 39 1.44 -13.51 -30.17
N THR A 40 1.09 -12.22 -30.13
CA THR A 40 0.16 -11.66 -29.13
C THR A 40 -1.30 -12.02 -29.43
N PRO A 41 -2.18 -12.17 -28.41
CA PRO A 41 -1.96 -11.91 -27.00
C PRO A 41 -1.36 -13.09 -26.22
N LEU A 42 -0.39 -12.80 -25.36
CA LEU A 42 0.29 -13.75 -24.49
C LEU A 42 0.16 -13.31 -23.03
N LEU A 43 -0.30 -14.20 -22.15
CA LEU A 43 -0.32 -13.98 -20.70
C LEU A 43 1.09 -14.10 -20.13
N ILE A 44 1.48 -13.07 -19.39
CA ILE A 44 2.78 -12.98 -18.73
C ILE A 44 2.62 -12.34 -17.35
N LEU A 45 3.63 -12.52 -16.51
CA LEU A 45 3.74 -11.84 -15.23
C LEU A 45 5.06 -11.10 -15.20
N ASN A 46 5.02 -9.78 -15.00
CA ASN A 46 6.22 -8.93 -14.94
C ASN A 46 6.98 -8.94 -16.29
N ALA A 47 6.40 -8.28 -17.29
CA ALA A 47 6.95 -8.21 -18.64
C ALA A 47 8.42 -7.75 -18.69
N PRO A 48 8.88 -6.75 -17.89
CA PRO A 48 10.30 -6.38 -17.85
C PRO A 48 11.22 -7.52 -17.38
N LEU A 49 10.78 -8.32 -16.40
CA LEU A 49 11.53 -9.47 -15.92
C LEU A 49 11.61 -10.55 -17.01
N ILE A 50 10.49 -10.89 -17.65
CA ILE A 50 10.45 -11.89 -18.72
C ILE A 50 11.30 -11.44 -19.93
N ALA A 51 11.18 -10.17 -20.34
CA ALA A 51 12.02 -9.56 -21.38
C ALA A 51 13.51 -9.76 -21.10
N THR A 52 13.93 -9.47 -19.85
CA THR A 52 15.30 -9.67 -19.39
C THR A 52 15.73 -11.14 -19.43
N ARG A 53 14.85 -12.08 -19.05
CA ARG A 53 15.13 -13.53 -19.07
C ARG A 53 15.32 -14.08 -20.48
N LEU A 54 14.51 -13.59 -21.41
CA LEU A 54 14.54 -13.99 -22.81
C LEU A 54 15.63 -13.27 -23.61
N GLY A 55 16.12 -12.12 -23.13
CA GLY A 55 16.98 -11.24 -23.93
C GLY A 55 16.22 -10.58 -25.07
N TYR A 56 14.91 -10.37 -24.89
CA TYR A 56 14.01 -9.80 -25.89
C TYR A 56 13.45 -8.48 -25.36
N PRO A 57 13.96 -7.32 -25.85
CA PRO A 57 13.50 -6.02 -25.39
C PRO A 57 12.04 -5.78 -25.77
N ASP A 58 11.37 -4.90 -25.01
CA ASP A 58 10.02 -4.39 -25.32
C ASP A 58 8.95 -5.47 -25.50
N LEU A 59 9.00 -6.50 -24.66
CA LEU A 59 7.98 -7.55 -24.58
C LEU A 59 6.59 -6.92 -24.36
N SER A 60 5.71 -7.09 -25.35
CA SER A 60 4.32 -6.68 -25.30
C SER A 60 3.44 -7.89 -25.05
N GLY A 61 2.65 -7.86 -23.98
CA GLY A 61 1.76 -8.94 -23.61
C GLY A 61 0.71 -8.50 -22.60
N LEU A 62 -0.14 -9.45 -22.21
CA LEU A 62 -1.12 -9.28 -21.16
C LEU A 62 -0.42 -9.48 -19.80
N ASP A 63 0.20 -8.42 -19.28
CA ASP A 63 0.89 -8.46 -17.99
C ASP A 63 -0.11 -8.46 -16.82
N LEU A 64 -0.12 -9.54 -16.06
CA LEU A 64 -1.03 -9.72 -14.92
C LEU A 64 -0.78 -8.74 -13.78
N LEU A 65 0.43 -8.17 -13.64
CA LEU A 65 0.67 -7.12 -12.65
C LEU A 65 -0.12 -5.85 -12.98
N GLU A 66 -0.23 -5.50 -14.26
CA GLU A 66 -1.01 -4.34 -14.69
C GLU A 66 -2.50 -4.55 -14.52
N LEU A 67 -2.99 -5.75 -14.87
CA LEU A 67 -4.39 -6.09 -14.65
C LEU A 67 -4.73 -6.07 -13.16
N PHE A 68 -3.85 -6.65 -12.33
CA PHE A 68 -4.03 -6.62 -10.88
C PHE A 68 -4.06 -5.19 -10.35
N ALA A 69 -3.09 -4.34 -10.74
CA ALA A 69 -3.04 -2.94 -10.32
C ALA A 69 -4.29 -2.15 -10.77
N PHE A 70 -4.86 -2.48 -11.93
CA PHE A 70 -6.10 -1.89 -12.41
C PHE A 70 -7.32 -2.35 -11.60
N ILE A 71 -7.42 -3.65 -11.27
CA ILE A 71 -8.62 -4.23 -10.63
C ILE A 71 -8.60 -4.05 -9.12
N HIS A 72 -7.44 -4.17 -8.49
CA HIS A 72 -7.23 -4.01 -7.06
C HIS A 72 -6.29 -2.83 -6.77
N PRO A 73 -6.70 -1.59 -7.09
CA PRO A 73 -5.92 -0.42 -6.73
C PRO A 73 -5.74 -0.38 -5.20
N ALA A 74 -4.56 0.05 -4.75
CA ALA A 74 -4.22 0.16 -3.32
C ALA A 74 -4.17 -1.19 -2.55
N ARG A 75 -4.06 -2.33 -3.25
CA ARG A 75 -3.88 -3.65 -2.64
C ARG A 75 -2.45 -4.15 -2.86
N PHE A 76 -1.75 -4.44 -1.77
CA PHE A 76 -0.40 -5.02 -1.85
C PHE A 76 -0.41 -6.43 -2.46
N MET A 77 0.55 -6.70 -3.33
CA MET A 77 0.89 -8.04 -3.81
C MET A 77 2.40 -8.13 -4.01
N VAL A 78 3.00 -9.27 -3.63
CA VAL A 78 4.39 -9.55 -4.01
C VAL A 78 4.40 -9.91 -5.50
N PRO A 79 5.16 -9.22 -6.38
CA PRO A 79 5.08 -9.37 -7.85
C PRO A 79 5.78 -10.64 -8.35
N THR A 80 5.30 -11.79 -7.88
CA THR A 80 5.79 -13.15 -8.16
C THR A 80 4.61 -14.09 -8.35
N PRO A 81 4.79 -15.26 -9.00
CA PRO A 81 3.70 -16.22 -9.16
C PRO A 81 3.04 -16.60 -7.83
N LYS A 82 3.84 -16.91 -6.80
CA LYS A 82 3.32 -17.24 -5.45
C LYS A 82 2.59 -16.05 -4.81
N GLY A 83 3.12 -14.85 -4.95
CA GLY A 83 2.48 -13.63 -4.44
C GLY A 83 1.15 -13.33 -5.11
N LEU A 84 1.04 -13.53 -6.43
CA LEU A 84 -0.21 -13.42 -7.18
C LEU A 84 -1.22 -14.49 -6.74
N ALA A 85 -0.78 -15.76 -6.61
CA ALA A 85 -1.62 -16.85 -6.13
C ALA A 85 -2.19 -16.53 -4.73
N HIS A 86 -1.33 -16.12 -3.80
CA HIS A 86 -1.72 -15.72 -2.46
C HIS A 86 -2.71 -14.55 -2.46
N ALA A 87 -2.45 -13.50 -3.25
CA ALA A 87 -3.32 -12.33 -3.32
C ALA A 87 -4.72 -12.65 -3.87
N LEU A 88 -4.81 -13.62 -4.79
CA LEU A 88 -6.07 -14.05 -5.41
C LEU A 88 -6.71 -15.27 -4.72
N GLY A 89 -6.10 -15.83 -3.68
CA GLY A 89 -6.59 -17.05 -3.01
C GLY A 89 -6.55 -18.30 -3.90
N LEU A 90 -5.60 -18.36 -4.84
CA LEU A 90 -5.38 -19.49 -5.73
C LEU A 90 -4.32 -20.45 -5.16
N ALA A 91 -4.30 -21.68 -5.68
CA ALA A 91 -3.26 -22.66 -5.34
C ALA A 91 -1.88 -22.13 -5.77
N GLU A 92 -0.89 -22.23 -4.87
CA GLU A 92 0.48 -21.88 -5.21
C GLU A 92 1.07 -22.90 -6.19
N PRO A 93 1.86 -22.45 -7.19
CA PRO A 93 2.52 -23.35 -8.10
C PRO A 93 3.65 -24.09 -7.36
N GLU A 94 3.64 -25.41 -7.42
CA GLU A 94 4.68 -26.26 -6.81
C GLU A 94 6.03 -26.18 -7.56
N SER A 95 5.98 -25.82 -8.85
CA SER A 95 7.11 -25.77 -9.76
C SER A 95 6.89 -24.75 -10.88
N ASP A 96 7.96 -24.41 -11.60
CA ASP A 96 7.93 -23.38 -12.66
C ASP A 96 7.03 -23.76 -13.84
N ASP A 97 6.86 -25.04 -14.15
CA ASP A 97 5.95 -25.56 -15.19
C ASP A 97 4.46 -25.47 -14.80
N ALA A 98 4.14 -25.29 -13.51
CA ALA A 98 2.79 -25.00 -13.05
C ALA A 98 2.42 -23.51 -13.17
N VAL A 99 3.42 -22.61 -13.33
CA VAL A 99 3.18 -21.16 -13.37
C VAL A 99 2.28 -20.73 -14.54
N PRO A 100 2.45 -21.20 -15.79
CA PRO A 100 1.57 -20.81 -16.89
C PRO A 100 0.09 -21.13 -16.65
N GLU A 101 -0.21 -22.25 -15.98
CA GLU A 101 -1.58 -22.59 -15.59
C GLU A 101 -2.13 -21.61 -14.55
N LEU A 102 -1.33 -21.27 -13.55
CA LEU A 102 -1.67 -20.20 -12.60
C LEU A 102 -1.97 -18.88 -13.32
N LEU A 103 -1.18 -18.50 -14.34
CA LEU A 103 -1.42 -17.24 -15.06
C LEU A 103 -2.80 -17.22 -15.74
N GLN A 104 -3.21 -18.33 -16.37
CA GLN A 104 -4.55 -18.47 -16.96
C GLN A 104 -5.66 -18.41 -15.90
N ALA A 105 -5.46 -19.07 -14.75
CA ALA A 105 -6.40 -19.05 -13.64
C ALA A 105 -6.53 -17.65 -13.01
N ALA A 106 -5.39 -16.96 -12.82
CA ALA A 106 -5.33 -15.61 -12.27
C ALA A 106 -5.99 -14.59 -13.20
N ALA A 107 -5.74 -14.66 -14.51
CA ALA A 107 -6.42 -13.83 -15.50
C ALA A 107 -7.95 -14.00 -15.42
N GLY A 108 -8.40 -15.24 -15.31
CA GLY A 108 -9.81 -15.59 -15.14
C GLY A 108 -10.43 -14.98 -13.88
N ALA A 109 -9.80 -15.21 -12.72
CA ALA A 109 -10.27 -14.68 -11.43
C ALA A 109 -10.32 -13.14 -11.39
N LEU A 110 -9.34 -12.48 -12.01
CA LEU A 110 -9.31 -11.02 -12.16
C LEU A 110 -10.48 -10.54 -13.03
N LEU A 111 -10.69 -11.13 -14.20
CA LEU A 111 -11.81 -10.77 -15.08
C LEU A 111 -13.19 -11.06 -14.45
N GLU A 112 -13.30 -12.13 -13.67
CA GLU A 112 -14.50 -12.45 -12.88
C GLU A 112 -14.79 -11.37 -11.83
N THR A 113 -13.76 -10.92 -11.12
CA THR A 113 -13.88 -9.79 -10.17
C THR A 113 -14.41 -8.54 -10.87
N CYS A 114 -13.86 -8.21 -12.04
CA CYS A 114 -14.27 -7.06 -12.84
C CYS A 114 -15.76 -7.12 -13.27
N GLY A 115 -16.25 -8.32 -13.60
CA GLY A 115 -17.65 -8.55 -13.96
C GLY A 115 -18.62 -8.58 -12.78
N SER A 116 -18.13 -8.71 -11.55
CA SER A 116 -18.97 -8.81 -10.35
C SER A 116 -19.67 -7.49 -10.01
N PRO A 117 -21.00 -7.46 -9.78
CA PRO A 117 -21.69 -6.23 -9.35
C PRO A 117 -21.14 -5.70 -8.02
N ASP A 118 -20.58 -6.57 -7.18
CA ASP A 118 -20.05 -6.24 -5.85
C ASP A 118 -18.56 -5.90 -5.84
N TRP A 119 -17.95 -5.61 -7.00
CA TRP A 119 -16.55 -5.19 -7.09
C TRP A 119 -16.31 -3.86 -6.32
N PRO A 120 -15.57 -3.87 -5.19
CA PRO A 120 -15.43 -2.68 -4.34
C PRO A 120 -14.71 -1.52 -5.04
N GLU A 121 -13.74 -1.83 -5.90
CA GLU A 121 -12.90 -0.86 -6.59
C GLU A 121 -13.39 -0.51 -8.02
N ARG A 122 -14.68 -0.76 -8.29
CA ARG A 122 -15.35 -0.47 -9.57
C ARG A 122 -15.35 1.01 -9.90
N GLU A 123 -15.44 1.87 -8.89
CA GLU A 123 -15.56 3.32 -9.11
C GLU A 123 -14.31 3.86 -9.86
N GLY A 124 -14.56 4.61 -10.93
CA GLY A 124 -13.56 5.19 -11.82
C GLY A 124 -12.97 4.22 -12.85
N ALA A 125 -13.31 2.93 -12.80
CA ALA A 125 -12.73 1.91 -13.68
C ALA A 125 -13.13 2.10 -15.14
N TRP A 126 -14.40 2.44 -15.39
CA TRP A 126 -14.88 2.68 -16.75
C TRP A 126 -14.16 3.87 -17.39
N SER A 127 -14.05 4.99 -16.68
CA SER A 127 -13.38 6.20 -17.17
C SER A 127 -11.89 5.96 -17.45
N ALA A 128 -11.21 5.24 -16.56
CA ALA A 128 -9.82 4.83 -16.77
C ALA A 128 -9.67 3.90 -17.98
N LEU A 129 -10.57 2.93 -18.14
CA LEU A 129 -10.57 2.01 -19.29
C LEU A 129 -10.75 2.75 -20.63
N GLN A 130 -11.59 3.78 -20.71
CA GLN A 130 -11.74 4.59 -21.93
C GLN A 130 -10.42 5.30 -22.32
N SER A 131 -9.69 5.82 -21.33
CA SER A 131 -8.37 6.43 -21.55
C SER A 131 -7.32 5.39 -21.95
N LEU A 132 -7.28 4.26 -21.25
CA LEU A 132 -6.37 3.15 -21.54
C LEU A 132 -6.62 2.51 -22.91
N THR A 133 -7.87 2.45 -23.36
CA THR A 133 -8.26 1.96 -24.69
C THR A 133 -7.68 2.86 -25.78
N ARG A 134 -7.78 4.19 -25.63
CA ARG A 134 -7.15 5.15 -26.57
C ARG A 134 -5.63 5.03 -26.60
N MET A 135 -5.02 4.64 -25.49
CA MET A 135 -3.58 4.38 -25.37
C MET A 135 -3.17 2.97 -25.85
N ARG A 136 -4.11 2.16 -26.34
CA ARG A 136 -3.89 0.76 -26.78
C ARG A 136 -3.29 -0.12 -25.68
N TRP A 137 -3.71 0.08 -24.44
CA TRP A 137 -3.32 -0.81 -23.34
C TRP A 137 -3.74 -2.26 -23.65
N PRO A 138 -2.85 -3.27 -23.55
CA PRO A 138 -3.13 -4.63 -24.02
C PRO A 138 -4.40 -5.28 -23.44
N TRP A 139 -4.72 -5.00 -22.16
CA TRP A 139 -5.90 -5.54 -21.48
C TRP A 139 -7.23 -4.87 -21.86
N ALA A 140 -7.20 -3.76 -22.61
CA ALA A 140 -8.40 -2.97 -22.86
C ALA A 140 -9.50 -3.77 -23.58
N ALA A 141 -9.12 -4.64 -24.52
CA ALA A 141 -10.07 -5.46 -25.27
C ALA A 141 -10.79 -6.49 -24.38
N GLN A 142 -10.07 -7.12 -23.45
CA GLN A 142 -10.60 -8.12 -22.53
C GLN A 142 -11.50 -7.49 -21.46
N LEU A 143 -11.27 -6.22 -21.11
CA LEU A 143 -12.04 -5.51 -20.09
C LEU A 143 -13.28 -4.78 -20.64
N ALA A 144 -13.32 -4.47 -21.94
CA ALA A 144 -14.40 -3.69 -22.56
C ALA A 144 -15.80 -4.28 -22.33
N GLY A 145 -15.92 -5.61 -22.26
CA GLY A 145 -17.18 -6.30 -21.98
C GLY A 145 -17.51 -6.50 -20.49
N CYS A 146 -16.54 -6.33 -19.60
CA CYS A 146 -16.69 -6.60 -18.16
C CYS A 146 -17.09 -5.35 -17.36
N ILE A 147 -16.74 -4.15 -17.86
CA ILE A 147 -16.97 -2.89 -17.15
C ILE A 147 -18.12 -2.12 -17.79
N ALA A 148 -19.30 -2.18 -17.15
CA ALA A 148 -20.45 -1.39 -17.56
C ALA A 148 -20.20 0.12 -17.38
N GLN A 149 -20.77 0.92 -18.28
CA GLN A 149 -20.78 2.37 -18.15
C GLN A 149 -21.59 2.77 -16.91
N PRO A 150 -21.06 3.66 -16.05
CA PRO A 150 -21.79 4.11 -14.87
C PRO A 150 -22.99 4.99 -15.27
N LEU A 151 -24.09 4.89 -14.53
CA LEU A 151 -25.31 5.68 -14.76
C LEU A 151 -25.12 7.18 -14.51
N ARG A 152 -24.13 7.54 -13.69
CA ARG A 152 -23.75 8.93 -13.38
C ARG A 152 -22.26 9.09 -13.61
N SER A 153 -21.85 10.27 -14.04
CA SER A 153 -20.42 10.60 -14.14
C SER A 153 -19.77 10.44 -12.77
N GLU A 154 -18.74 9.60 -12.71
CA GLU A 154 -17.97 9.36 -11.50
C GLU A 154 -17.08 10.57 -11.19
N ARG A 155 -16.87 10.85 -9.91
CA ARG A 155 -16.06 12.00 -9.50
C ARG A 155 -14.58 11.74 -9.80
N TRP A 156 -13.98 12.66 -10.55
CA TRP A 156 -12.55 12.67 -10.82
C TRP A 156 -11.74 12.88 -9.53
N LEU A 157 -10.55 12.28 -9.44
CA LEU A 157 -9.70 12.28 -8.24
C LEU A 157 -9.60 13.65 -7.56
N PHE A 158 -9.27 14.69 -8.33
CA PHE A 158 -9.02 16.03 -7.82
C PHE A 158 -10.28 16.72 -7.30
N SER A 159 -11.46 16.29 -7.73
CA SER A 159 -12.74 16.78 -7.20
C SER A 159 -13.13 16.13 -5.87
N ARG A 160 -12.42 15.08 -5.42
CA ARG A 160 -12.63 14.43 -4.12
C ARG A 160 -11.71 14.95 -3.03
N LEU A 161 -10.64 15.63 -3.39
CA LEU A 161 -9.66 16.11 -2.43
C LEU A 161 -10.32 17.16 -1.52
N PRO A 162 -10.12 17.08 -0.19
CA PRO A 162 -10.62 18.10 0.70
C PRO A 162 -9.95 19.43 0.36
N GLU A 163 -10.73 20.51 0.39
CA GLU A 163 -10.16 21.84 0.27
C GLU A 163 -9.21 22.09 1.43
N TRP A 164 -7.96 22.44 1.09
CA TRP A 164 -6.99 22.82 2.09
C TRP A 164 -7.34 24.21 2.62
N GLN A 165 -7.52 24.31 3.94
CA GLN A 165 -7.72 25.58 4.63
C GLN A 165 -6.60 25.81 5.62
N GLU A 166 -6.00 27.00 5.56
CA GLU A 166 -5.01 27.42 6.55
C GLU A 166 -5.70 27.59 7.90
N SER A 167 -5.31 26.76 8.86
CA SER A 167 -5.82 26.86 10.24
C SER A 167 -4.95 27.81 11.05
N PRO A 168 -5.52 28.57 12.00
CA PRO A 168 -4.74 29.41 12.89
C PRO A 168 -3.72 28.58 13.69
N GLU A 169 -2.63 29.23 14.12
CA GLU A 169 -1.65 28.59 14.99
C GLU A 169 -2.32 28.05 16.26
N ARG A 170 -1.96 26.83 16.64
CA ARG A 170 -2.47 26.22 17.87
C ARG A 170 -1.97 27.01 19.08
N PRO A 171 -2.79 27.17 20.13
CA PRO A 171 -2.34 27.79 21.37
C PRO A 171 -1.19 26.98 21.98
N GLN A 172 -0.40 27.63 22.84
CA GLN A 172 0.64 26.91 23.59
C GLN A 172 0.00 25.82 24.45
N PRO A 173 0.58 24.61 24.49
CA PRO A 173 0.09 23.53 25.34
C PRO A 173 0.10 23.95 26.82
N ALA A 174 -0.90 23.50 27.58
CA ALA A 174 -0.92 23.75 29.02
C ALA A 174 0.29 23.09 29.71
N GLN A 175 0.85 23.78 30.69
CA GLN A 175 1.91 23.24 31.54
C GLN A 175 1.27 22.44 32.67
N LEU A 176 1.55 21.14 32.72
CA LEU A 176 0.98 20.25 33.73
C LEU A 176 2.01 19.21 34.17
N LEU A 177 1.85 18.74 35.40
CA LEU A 177 2.58 17.61 35.95
C LEU A 177 1.67 16.38 35.86
N LEU A 178 2.19 15.29 35.29
CA LEU A 178 1.46 14.02 35.26
C LEU A 178 1.59 13.32 36.61
N ASP A 179 0.48 12.79 37.13
CA ASP A 179 0.51 11.91 38.30
C ASP A 179 1.11 10.55 37.92
N GLU A 180 1.93 10.00 38.82
CA GLU A 180 2.58 8.71 38.59
C GLU A 180 1.56 7.56 38.47
N GLY A 181 0.51 7.59 39.30
CA GLY A 181 -0.58 6.62 39.28
C GLY A 181 -1.33 6.64 37.97
N ASP A 182 -1.64 7.84 37.44
CA ASP A 182 -2.30 7.99 36.14
C ASP A 182 -1.44 7.44 35.00
N VAL A 183 -0.13 7.69 35.02
CA VAL A 183 0.82 7.16 34.02
C VAL A 183 0.86 5.64 34.03
N LEU A 184 0.89 5.04 35.22
CA LEU A 184 0.91 3.58 35.38
C LEU A 184 -0.44 2.96 34.99
N ALA A 185 -1.55 3.57 35.36
CA ALA A 185 -2.89 3.13 34.94
C ALA A 185 -3.01 3.17 33.41
N ARG A 186 -2.56 4.27 32.77
CA ARG A 186 -2.54 4.36 31.32
C ARG A 186 -1.64 3.31 30.68
N LEU A 187 -0.47 3.04 31.25
CA LEU A 187 0.42 1.99 30.75
C LEU A 187 -0.27 0.62 30.78
N ASP A 188 -0.94 0.30 31.89
CA ASP A 188 -1.65 -0.96 32.08
C ASP A 188 -2.80 -1.11 31.05
N GLU A 189 -3.54 -0.03 30.77
CA GLU A 189 -4.53 0.02 29.66
C GLU A 189 -3.90 -0.26 28.29
N LEU A 190 -2.73 0.32 27.98
CA LEU A 190 -2.07 0.13 26.69
C LEU A 190 -1.52 -1.29 26.51
N THR A 191 -1.02 -1.90 27.59
CA THR A 191 -0.49 -3.26 27.54
C THR A 191 -1.60 -4.31 27.47
N GLY A 192 -2.74 -4.04 28.10
CA GLY A 192 -3.89 -4.95 28.20
C GLY A 192 -3.85 -5.81 29.47
N GLU A 193 -5.00 -6.38 29.83
CA GLU A 193 -5.21 -7.10 31.11
C GLU A 193 -4.37 -8.39 31.26
N ASP A 194 -4.03 -9.05 30.15
CA ASP A 194 -3.22 -10.28 30.15
C ASP A 194 -1.70 -10.03 30.17
N ALA A 195 -1.25 -8.77 30.24
CA ALA A 195 0.15 -8.45 30.17
C ALA A 195 0.88 -8.73 31.50
N GLU A 196 1.97 -9.49 31.45
CA GLU A 196 2.84 -9.67 32.61
C GLU A 196 3.40 -8.32 33.09
N PRO A 197 3.36 -8.03 34.40
CA PRO A 197 3.91 -6.80 34.94
C PRO A 197 5.43 -6.76 34.76
N ARG A 198 5.92 -5.71 34.11
CA ARG A 198 7.35 -5.50 33.83
C ARG A 198 7.86 -4.30 34.62
N PRO A 199 8.56 -4.49 35.76
CA PRO A 199 9.04 -3.38 36.60
C PRO A 199 9.90 -2.39 35.82
N GLY A 200 10.74 -2.86 34.90
CA GLY A 200 11.56 -2.00 34.05
C GLY A 200 10.75 -1.13 33.07
N GLN A 201 9.61 -1.61 32.59
CA GLN A 201 8.72 -0.83 31.73
C GLN A 201 7.99 0.27 32.52
N ARG A 202 7.53 -0.08 33.73
CA ARG A 202 6.86 0.83 34.65
C ARG A 202 7.80 1.96 35.06
N GLY A 203 9.01 1.63 35.51
CA GLY A 203 10.04 2.62 35.83
C GLY A 203 10.43 3.48 34.62
N TYR A 204 10.51 2.90 33.42
CA TYR A 204 10.76 3.68 32.22
C TYR A 204 9.62 4.69 31.92
N ALA A 205 8.36 4.30 32.13
CA ALA A 205 7.22 5.17 31.87
C ALA A 205 7.12 6.34 32.86
N THR A 206 7.37 6.07 34.15
CA THR A 206 7.36 7.11 35.19
C THR A 206 8.50 8.12 35.00
N GLU A 207 9.69 7.64 34.64
CA GLU A 207 10.80 8.53 34.24
C GLU A 207 10.47 9.32 32.96
N ALA A 208 9.91 8.67 31.94
CA ALA A 208 9.49 9.34 30.70
C ALA A 208 8.46 10.45 30.94
N ALA A 209 7.58 10.31 31.94
CA ALA A 209 6.62 11.33 32.33
C ALA A 209 7.28 12.64 32.77
N GLN A 210 8.47 12.57 33.38
CA GLN A 210 9.20 13.76 33.84
C GLN A 210 9.63 14.67 32.69
N ALA A 211 9.80 14.15 31.47
CA ALA A 211 10.12 14.95 30.30
C ALA A 211 8.98 15.93 29.91
N PHE A 212 7.75 15.65 30.35
CA PHE A 212 6.58 16.48 30.11
C PHE A 212 6.30 17.52 31.20
N ALA A 213 6.99 17.44 32.34
CA ALA A 213 6.83 18.39 33.43
C ALA A 213 7.17 19.84 33.01
N PRO A 214 6.65 20.86 33.71
CA PRO A 214 7.02 22.24 33.48
C PRO A 214 8.53 22.47 33.63
N ARG A 215 9.10 23.32 32.78
CA ARG A 215 10.53 23.64 32.84
C ARG A 215 10.85 24.35 34.15
N ARG A 216 11.86 23.86 34.87
CA ARG A 216 12.29 24.45 36.15
C ARG A 216 12.95 25.83 36.00
N ARG A 217 13.59 26.10 34.86
CA ARG A 217 14.27 27.39 34.57
C ARG A 217 14.19 27.72 33.09
N GLU A 218 14.14 29.02 32.80
CA GLU A 218 14.27 29.54 31.44
C GLU A 218 15.64 29.14 30.85
N ARG A 219 15.68 28.86 29.54
CA ARG A 219 16.90 28.54 28.75
C ARG A 219 17.65 27.26 29.12
N LEU A 220 17.19 26.47 30.10
CA LEU A 220 17.70 25.11 30.28
C LEU A 220 16.97 24.12 29.38
N PRO A 221 17.69 23.20 28.69
CA PRO A 221 17.06 22.14 27.94
C PRO A 221 16.31 21.20 28.90
N HIS A 222 15.09 20.83 28.51
CA HIS A 222 14.29 19.83 29.22
C HIS A 222 14.42 18.50 28.47
N LEU A 223 15.32 17.64 28.93
CA LEU A 223 15.74 16.42 28.23
C LEU A 223 15.83 15.26 29.21
N LEU A 224 15.29 14.11 28.79
CA LEU A 224 15.52 12.82 29.43
C LEU A 224 16.34 11.94 28.49
N LEU A 225 17.41 11.33 29.02
CA LEU A 225 18.14 10.27 28.36
C LEU A 225 17.87 8.95 29.07
N ALA A 226 17.07 8.08 28.46
CA ALA A 226 16.69 6.80 29.04
C ALA A 226 17.19 5.64 28.16
N GLN A 227 18.02 4.77 28.74
CA GLN A 227 18.43 3.52 28.10
C GLN A 227 17.47 2.41 28.48
N ALA A 228 17.01 1.67 27.48
CA ALA A 228 16.05 0.59 27.69
C ALA A 228 16.43 -0.64 26.86
N GLY A 229 16.45 -1.80 27.50
CA GLY A 229 16.76 -3.10 26.88
C GLY A 229 15.81 -3.43 25.72
N THR A 230 16.19 -4.41 24.90
CA THR A 230 15.27 -5.01 23.93
C THR A 230 14.15 -5.74 24.66
N GLY A 231 12.94 -5.75 24.09
CA GLY A 231 11.80 -6.48 24.66
C GLY A 231 11.10 -5.87 25.88
N ILE A 232 11.65 -4.81 26.50
CA ILE A 232 11.05 -4.25 27.74
C ILE A 232 9.70 -3.52 27.52
N GLY A 233 9.21 -3.38 26.28
CA GLY A 233 8.00 -2.61 26.00
C GLY A 233 8.22 -1.08 25.90
N LYS A 234 9.38 -0.67 25.36
CA LYS A 234 9.76 0.74 25.16
C LYS A 234 8.66 1.61 24.57
N THR A 235 7.97 1.12 23.54
CA THR A 235 6.94 1.91 22.86
C THR A 235 5.85 2.36 23.83
N PHE A 236 5.19 1.43 24.52
CA PHE A 236 4.14 1.81 25.48
C PHE A 236 4.71 2.59 26.67
N GLY A 237 5.97 2.33 27.05
CA GLY A 237 6.66 3.08 28.09
C GLY A 237 6.67 4.59 27.83
N TYR A 238 6.94 5.06 26.60
CA TYR A 238 6.84 6.49 26.29
C TYR A 238 5.47 6.92 25.77
N LEU A 239 4.67 6.03 25.15
CA LEU A 239 3.34 6.38 24.64
C LEU A 239 2.32 6.60 25.76
N ALA A 240 2.43 5.89 26.89
CA ALA A 240 1.54 6.08 28.04
C ALA A 240 1.56 7.53 28.55
N PRO A 241 2.69 8.07 29.05
CA PRO A 241 2.74 9.46 29.52
C PRO A 241 2.53 10.47 28.37
N ALA A 242 2.98 10.17 27.15
CA ALA A 242 2.78 11.07 26.00
C ALA A 242 1.30 11.22 25.63
N SER A 243 0.51 10.14 25.68
CA SER A 243 -0.93 10.18 25.37
C SER A 243 -1.72 10.95 26.43
N LEU A 244 -1.39 10.75 27.71
CA LEU A 244 -1.99 11.52 28.82
C LEU A 244 -1.68 13.01 28.68
N TRP A 245 -0.39 13.34 28.50
CA TRP A 245 0.02 14.73 28.36
C TRP A 245 -0.61 15.39 27.14
N ALA A 246 -0.65 14.73 25.99
CA ALA A 246 -1.26 15.29 24.79
C ALA A 246 -2.76 15.58 24.99
N SER A 247 -3.48 14.67 25.67
CA SER A 247 -4.90 14.82 25.96
C SER A 247 -5.17 15.95 26.96
N ALA A 248 -4.36 16.06 28.02
CA ALA A 248 -4.56 17.04 29.09
C ALA A 248 -4.05 18.45 28.72
N SER A 249 -2.96 18.54 27.94
CA SER A 249 -2.34 19.82 27.58
C SER A 249 -2.84 20.42 26.28
N GLY A 250 -3.47 19.62 25.41
CA GLY A 250 -3.75 19.98 24.02
C GLY A 250 -2.50 20.01 23.12
N GLY A 251 -1.35 19.55 23.63
CA GLY A 251 -0.07 19.57 22.93
C GLY A 251 0.09 18.46 21.90
N THR A 252 1.01 18.69 20.96
CA THR A 252 1.35 17.72 19.91
C THR A 252 2.65 16.99 20.26
N ILE A 253 2.62 15.67 20.17
CA ILE A 253 3.78 14.80 20.40
C ILE A 253 4.43 14.42 19.07
N TRP A 254 5.75 14.48 19.04
CA TRP A 254 6.57 14.02 17.90
C TRP A 254 7.39 12.81 18.31
N VAL A 255 7.14 11.68 17.65
CA VAL A 255 7.93 10.45 17.84
C VAL A 255 8.76 10.24 16.59
N SER A 256 10.09 10.29 16.73
CA SER A 256 11.03 10.02 15.64
C SER A 256 11.64 8.63 15.79
N THR A 257 11.81 7.92 14.68
CA THR A 257 12.40 6.58 14.65
C THR A 257 13.19 6.35 13.37
N PHE A 258 14.12 5.40 13.39
CA PHE A 258 15.14 5.26 12.35
C PHE A 258 14.63 4.64 11.04
N THR A 259 13.71 3.66 11.10
CA THR A 259 13.30 2.91 9.90
C THR A 259 11.79 2.99 9.63
N LYS A 260 11.41 2.86 8.35
CA LYS A 260 10.00 2.78 7.92
C LYS A 260 9.26 1.59 8.57
N ALA A 261 9.96 0.48 8.81
CA ALA A 261 9.39 -0.67 9.50
C ALA A 261 8.99 -0.33 10.95
N LEU A 262 9.86 0.39 11.67
CA LEU A 262 9.55 0.89 13.00
C LEU A 262 8.41 1.91 12.96
N GLN A 263 8.37 2.83 11.99
CA GLN A 263 7.24 3.75 11.84
C GLN A 263 5.90 3.01 11.68
N ARG A 264 5.86 1.95 10.86
CA ARG A 264 4.65 1.13 10.69
C ARG A 264 4.25 0.40 11.97
N GLN A 265 5.23 -0.12 12.72
CA GLN A 265 4.97 -0.72 14.04
C GLN A 265 4.38 0.32 14.99
N LEU A 266 5.01 1.50 15.10
CA LEU A 266 4.53 2.59 15.96
C LEU A 266 3.12 3.05 15.59
N ARG A 267 2.79 3.14 14.30
CA ARG A 267 1.43 3.49 13.84
C ARG A 267 0.39 2.45 14.29
N ARG A 268 0.74 1.16 14.33
CA ARG A 268 -0.17 0.12 14.84
C ARG A 268 -0.31 0.20 16.35
N GLU A 269 0.80 0.34 17.06
CA GLU A 269 0.83 0.42 18.53
C GLU A 269 0.13 1.69 19.03
N SER A 270 0.23 2.82 18.31
CA SER A 270 -0.42 4.07 18.67
C SER A 270 -1.94 4.00 18.65
N ARG A 271 -2.55 3.04 17.92
CA ARG A 271 -4.01 2.83 17.94
C ARG A 271 -4.55 2.41 19.31
N ARG A 272 -3.68 1.93 20.21
CA ARG A 272 -4.06 1.69 21.61
C ARG A 272 -4.05 2.99 22.43
N ALA A 273 -3.19 3.93 22.06
CA ALA A 273 -2.97 5.17 22.79
C ALA A 273 -3.88 6.33 22.36
N TRP A 274 -4.41 6.29 21.14
CA TRP A 274 -5.38 7.25 20.63
C TRP A 274 -6.52 6.52 19.90
N PRO A 275 -7.75 7.07 19.92
CA PRO A 275 -8.86 6.52 19.14
C PRO A 275 -8.55 6.55 17.64
N GLU A 276 -9.33 5.84 16.83
CA GLU A 276 -9.15 5.84 15.38
C GLU A 276 -9.42 7.22 14.76
N ALA A 277 -10.43 7.92 15.27
CA ALA A 277 -10.78 9.28 14.89
C ALA A 277 -11.10 10.13 16.12
N ARG A 278 -10.83 11.42 16.04
CA ARG A 278 -11.32 12.43 16.98
C ARG A 278 -12.82 12.68 16.75
N SER A 279 -13.46 13.41 17.65
CA SER A 279 -14.88 13.79 17.53
C SER A 279 -15.21 14.60 16.27
N ASP A 280 -14.22 15.30 15.69
CA ASP A 280 -14.32 16.04 14.43
C ASP A 280 -14.02 15.17 13.18
N GLY A 281 -13.80 13.87 13.35
CA GLY A 281 -13.43 12.94 12.28
C GLY A 281 -11.96 12.96 11.89
N SER A 282 -11.13 13.84 12.46
CA SER A 282 -9.69 13.90 12.14
C SER A 282 -8.93 12.72 12.77
N GLN A 283 -7.89 12.25 12.07
CA GLN A 283 -7.01 11.22 12.63
C GLN A 283 -6.11 11.79 13.74
N PRO A 284 -6.05 11.17 14.93
CA PRO A 284 -5.23 11.70 16.02
C PRO A 284 -3.74 11.48 15.83
N VAL A 285 -3.37 10.44 15.08
CA VAL A 285 -1.98 10.08 14.78
C VAL A 285 -1.78 10.10 13.28
N VAL A 286 -0.80 10.87 12.83
CA VAL A 286 -0.40 10.97 11.41
C VAL A 286 1.06 10.58 11.25
N VAL A 287 1.38 9.95 10.12
CA VAL A 287 2.77 9.59 9.77
C VAL A 287 3.31 10.66 8.84
N ARG A 288 4.53 11.13 9.12
CA ARG A 288 5.24 12.10 8.27
C ARG A 288 6.52 11.48 7.71
N LYS A 289 6.67 11.60 6.39
CA LYS A 289 7.85 11.16 5.62
C LYS A 289 8.30 12.31 4.73
N GLY A 290 9.47 12.17 4.10
CA GLY A 290 9.91 13.12 3.08
C GLY A 290 8.94 13.13 1.90
N ARG A 291 8.80 14.29 1.24
CA ARG A 291 7.86 14.50 0.12
C ARG A 291 8.09 13.51 -1.02
N GLU A 292 9.33 13.07 -1.21
CA GLU A 292 9.73 12.07 -2.23
C GLU A 292 9.06 10.70 -2.06
N ASN A 293 8.45 10.43 -0.90
CA ASN A 293 7.73 9.19 -0.65
C ASN A 293 6.26 9.28 -1.11
N TYR A 294 5.73 10.49 -1.34
CA TYR A 294 4.33 10.70 -1.67
C TYR A 294 4.14 11.04 -3.15
N LEU A 295 3.00 10.64 -3.70
CA LEU A 295 2.60 11.02 -5.05
C LEU A 295 2.42 12.54 -5.16
N CYS A 296 3.06 13.14 -6.16
CA CYS A 296 2.80 14.53 -6.54
C CYS A 296 1.54 14.60 -7.40
N LEU A 297 0.44 15.11 -6.83
CA LEU A 297 -0.83 15.25 -7.53
C LEU A 297 -0.73 16.16 -8.77
N LEU A 298 0.09 17.22 -8.70
CA LEU A 298 0.33 18.11 -9.85
C LEU A 298 1.00 17.35 -11.01
N ASN A 299 2.07 16.59 -10.72
CA ASN A 299 2.73 15.79 -11.76
C ASN A 299 1.79 14.71 -12.33
N LEU A 300 0.90 14.16 -11.51
CA LEU A 300 -0.11 13.21 -11.98
C LEU A 300 -1.11 13.91 -12.91
N GLU A 301 -1.58 15.11 -12.56
CA GLU A 301 -2.49 15.89 -13.42
C GLU A 301 -1.87 16.17 -14.79
N ASP A 302 -0.63 16.67 -14.82
CA ASP A 302 0.13 16.90 -16.05
C ASP A 302 0.27 15.61 -16.87
N ALA A 303 0.50 14.47 -16.20
CA ALA A 303 0.59 13.18 -16.85
C ALA A 303 -0.71 12.72 -17.50
N LEU A 304 -1.83 12.96 -16.83
CA LEU A 304 -3.15 12.61 -17.35
C LEU A 304 -3.59 13.55 -18.49
N GLN A 305 -3.09 14.78 -18.54
CA GLN A 305 -3.37 15.78 -19.59
C GLN A 305 -2.51 15.62 -20.86
N GLY A 306 -1.65 14.59 -20.92
CA GLY A 306 -0.85 14.29 -22.11
C GLY A 306 0.61 14.73 -22.04
N GLY A 307 1.12 15.09 -20.85
CA GLY A 307 2.56 15.33 -20.65
C GLY A 307 3.43 14.08 -20.84
N PHE A 308 2.81 12.89 -20.92
CA PHE A 308 3.49 11.59 -21.02
C PHE A 308 2.92 10.78 -22.20
N GLY A 309 3.77 9.94 -22.81
CA GLY A 309 3.40 9.04 -23.90
C GLY A 309 3.71 7.58 -23.60
N GLY A 310 3.15 6.67 -24.40
CA GLY A 310 3.43 5.23 -24.35
C GLY A 310 3.17 4.59 -22.97
N ARG A 311 4.12 3.77 -22.50
CA ARG A 311 4.06 3.05 -21.21
C ARG A 311 3.86 3.98 -20.01
N ALA A 312 4.44 5.18 -20.04
CA ALA A 312 4.34 6.11 -18.93
C ALA A 312 2.93 6.72 -18.80
N ALA A 313 2.22 6.91 -19.90
CA ALA A 313 0.83 7.34 -19.89
C ALA A 313 -0.12 6.26 -19.34
N ILE A 314 0.13 4.99 -19.69
CA ILE A 314 -0.59 3.83 -19.12
C ILE A 314 -0.35 3.76 -17.61
N LEU A 315 0.91 3.86 -17.18
CA LEU A 315 1.26 3.89 -15.76
C LEU A 315 0.55 5.03 -15.02
N ALA A 316 0.50 6.23 -15.61
CA ALA A 316 -0.20 7.36 -15.00
C ALA A 316 -1.70 7.07 -14.77
N GLN A 317 -2.37 6.36 -15.68
CA GLN A 317 -3.78 5.95 -15.47
C GLN A 317 -3.92 4.91 -14.35
N LEU A 318 -3.00 3.95 -14.25
CA LEU A 318 -2.98 2.97 -13.14
C LEU A 318 -2.71 3.66 -11.80
N VAL A 319 -1.75 4.59 -11.77
CA VAL A 319 -1.44 5.42 -10.58
C VAL A 319 -2.62 6.32 -10.22
N ALA A 320 -3.34 6.88 -11.19
CA ALA A 320 -4.55 7.67 -10.92
C ALA A 320 -5.66 6.82 -10.29
N ARG A 321 -5.81 5.56 -10.73
CA ARG A 321 -6.69 4.60 -10.04
C ARG A 321 -6.20 4.34 -8.62
N TRP A 322 -4.93 3.99 -8.42
CA TRP A 322 -4.36 3.82 -7.07
C TRP A 322 -4.58 5.04 -6.18
N ALA A 323 -4.36 6.26 -6.68
CA ALA A 323 -4.50 7.50 -5.94
C ALA A 323 -5.94 7.76 -5.45
N ALA A 324 -6.94 7.18 -6.10
CA ALA A 324 -8.34 7.27 -5.66
C ALA A 324 -8.69 6.32 -4.50
N TYR A 325 -7.86 5.30 -4.24
CA TYR A 325 -8.09 4.26 -3.23
C TYR A 325 -7.01 4.20 -2.14
N THR A 326 -5.83 4.77 -2.39
CA THR A 326 -4.73 4.82 -1.42
C THR A 326 -5.16 5.49 -0.12
N GLN A 327 -4.63 4.98 0.98
CA GLN A 327 -4.99 5.45 2.31
C GLN A 327 -4.33 6.81 2.64
N ASP A 328 -3.16 7.10 2.07
CA ASP A 328 -2.39 8.32 2.38
C ASP A 328 -1.48 8.82 1.24
N GLY A 329 -1.48 8.16 0.07
CA GLY A 329 -0.67 8.57 -1.09
C GLY A 329 0.82 8.25 -0.95
N ASP A 330 1.22 7.41 0.01
CA ASP A 330 2.60 6.95 0.18
C ASP A 330 2.96 5.84 -0.81
N MET A 331 3.72 6.20 -1.84
CA MET A 331 4.18 5.29 -2.89
C MET A 331 5.10 4.17 -2.38
N ILE A 332 5.63 4.29 -1.16
CA ILE A 332 6.53 3.30 -0.53
C ILE A 332 5.86 2.71 0.73
N GLY A 333 4.59 3.06 0.97
CA GLY A 333 3.78 2.62 2.11
C GLY A 333 3.39 1.16 2.04
N GLY A 334 3.35 0.62 0.82
CA GLY A 334 3.07 -0.78 0.50
C GLY A 334 1.70 -1.00 -0.13
N ASP A 335 0.90 0.04 -0.38
CA ASP A 335 -0.37 -0.11 -1.10
C ASP A 335 -0.24 0.17 -2.61
N LEU A 336 0.84 0.82 -3.06
CA LEU A 336 1.18 0.93 -4.48
C LEU A 336 1.59 -0.47 -5.00
N PRO A 337 0.83 -1.06 -5.95
CA PRO A 337 0.99 -2.44 -6.39
C PRO A 337 2.22 -2.68 -7.27
#